data_AF-A0A836W6R9-F1
#
_entry.id   AF-A0A836W6R9-F1
#
_cell.length_a   1.000
_cell.length_b   1.000
_cell.length_c   1.000
_cell.angle_alpha   90.00
_cell.angle_beta   90.00
_cell.angle_gamma   90.00
#
_symmetry.space_group_name_H-M   'P 1'
#
loop_
_entity.id
_entity.type
_entity.pdbx_description
1 polymer ?
#
loop_
_entity_poly.entity_id
_entity_poly.type
_entity_poly.pdbx_seq_one_letter_code
_entity_poly.pdbx_strand_id
1 'polypeptide(L)' 'DDLLRQGIKLDELEKKLIQTALQLSEGNKSKAARMLGITRRRLYSMMERFELDI' A
#
# COMPACT_ATOMS: atom_id res chain seq x y z
N ASP A 1 6.93 -8.07 -17.03
CA ASP A 1 6.75 -7.64 -18.43
C ASP A 1 5.29 -7.30 -18.75
N ASP A 2 4.33 -8.16 -18.42
CA ASP A 2 2.91 -7.97 -18.79
C ASP A 2 2.19 -6.80 -18.09
N LEU A 3 2.49 -6.52 -16.81
CA LEU A 3 1.89 -5.41 -16.05
C LEU A 3 2.10 -4.03 -16.70
N LEU A 4 3.28 -3.79 -17.27
CA LEU A 4 3.59 -2.52 -17.93
C LEU A 4 2.88 -2.41 -19.29
N ARG A 5 2.72 -3.54 -20.00
CA ARG A 5 1.99 -3.59 -21.27
C ARG A 5 0.49 -3.33 -21.09
N GLN A 6 -0.07 -3.68 -19.95
CA GLN A 6 -1.47 -3.43 -19.59
C GLN A 6 -1.74 -1.96 -19.17
N GLY A 7 -0.71 -1.11 -19.10
CA GLY A 7 -0.87 0.30 -18.76
C GLY A 7 -1.23 0.55 -17.29
N ILE A 8 -0.79 -0.33 -16.37
CA ILE A 8 -1.07 -0.14 -14.95
C ILE A 8 -0.46 1.18 -14.45
N LYS A 9 -1.26 1.99 -13.76
CA LYS A 9 -0.74 3.18 -13.09
C LYS A 9 -0.08 2.77 -11.79
N LEU A 10 1.16 3.22 -11.59
CA LEU A 10 1.93 2.88 -10.40
C LEU A 10 1.22 3.31 -9.11
N ASP A 11 0.59 4.49 -9.12
CA ASP A 11 -0.19 5.02 -7.99
C ASP A 11 -1.36 4.11 -7.59
N GLU A 12 -2.09 3.58 -8.58
CA GLU A 12 -3.23 2.67 -8.34
C GLU A 12 -2.74 1.33 -7.76
N LEU A 13 -1.62 0.82 -8.27
CA LEU A 13 -1.00 -0.39 -7.74
C LEU A 13 -0.53 -0.18 -6.29
N GLU A 14 0.16 0.93 -6.01
CA GLU A 14 0.62 1.28 -4.67
C GLU A 14 -0.56 1.41 -3.69
N LYS A 15 -1.63 2.12 -4.08
CA LYS A 15 -2.86 2.25 -3.27
C LYS A 15 -3.47 0.88 -2.97
N LYS A 16 -3.60 0.01 -3.97
CA LYS A 16 -4.16 -1.34 -3.82
C LYS A 16 -3.31 -2.22 -2.90
N LEU A 17 -1.98 -2.13 -2.99
CA LEU A 17 -1.06 -2.87 -2.11
C LEU A 17 -1.22 -2.43 -0.65
N ILE A 18 -1.32 -1.13 -0.39
CA ILE A 18 -1.52 -0.60 0.96
C ILE A 18 -2.85 -1.05 1.55
N GLN A 19 -3.95 -0.90 0.82
CA GLN A 19 -5.27 -1.33 1.26
C GLN A 19 -5.30 -2.83 1.56
N THR A 20 -4.72 -3.64 0.67
CA THR A 20 -4.64 -5.10 0.83
C THR A 20 -3.83 -5.47 2.07
N ALA A 21 -2.65 -4.85 2.27
CA ALA A 21 -1.82 -5.11 3.44
C ALA A 21 -2.53 -4.71 4.74
N LEU A 22 -3.27 -3.59 4.75
CA LEU A 22 -4.03 -3.14 5.91
C LEU A 22 -5.18 -4.10 6.22
N GLN A 23 -5.92 -4.55 5.22
CA GLN A 23 -6.98 -5.55 5.38
C GLN A 23 -6.43 -6.88 5.93
N LEU A 24 -5.36 -7.43 5.33
CA LEU A 24 -4.73 -8.68 5.80
C LEU A 24 -4.08 -8.55 7.19
N SER A 25 -3.77 -7.32 7.60
CA SER A 25 -3.24 -7.02 8.93
C SER A 25 -4.31 -6.66 9.95
N GLU A 26 -5.59 -6.66 9.57
CA GLU A 26 -6.71 -6.21 10.40
C GLU A 26 -6.49 -4.79 10.96
N GLY A 27 -6.02 -3.89 10.09
CA GLY A 27 -5.72 -2.50 10.44
C GLY A 27 -4.39 -2.30 11.20
N ASN A 28 -3.66 -3.36 11.55
CA ASN A 28 -2.37 -3.23 12.23
C ASN A 28 -1.30 -2.66 11.30
N LYS A 29 -1.13 -1.33 11.33
CA LYS A 29 -0.19 -0.56 10.51
C LYS A 29 1.26 -1.05 10.61
N SER A 30 1.67 -1.55 11.79
CA SER A 30 3.02 -2.13 11.96
C SER A 30 3.18 -3.45 11.23
N LYS A 31 2.16 -4.32 11.26
CA LYS A 31 2.13 -5.58 10.53
C LYS A 31 1.99 -5.34 9.02
N ALA A 32 1.14 -4.42 8.58
CA ALA A 32 1.01 -4.02 7.17
C ALA A 32 2.33 -3.51 6.59
N ALA A 33 3.04 -2.63 7.30
CA ALA A 33 4.34 -2.12 6.85
C ALA A 33 5.37 -3.25 6.70
N ARG A 34 5.41 -4.21 7.65
CA ARG A 34 6.26 -5.40 7.55
C ARG A 34 5.90 -6.28 6.35
N MET A 35 4.62 -6.49 6.07
CA MET A 35 4.16 -7.27 4.91
C MET A 35 4.58 -6.64 3.59
N LEU A 36 4.58 -5.31 3.52
CA LEU A 36 5.02 -4.56 2.34
C LEU A 36 6.54 -4.38 2.25
N GLY A 37 7.31 -4.82 3.26
CA GLY A 37 8.76 -4.64 3.29
C GLY A 37 9.20 -3.17 3.41
N ILE A 38 8.37 -2.33 4.04
CA ILE A 38 8.62 -0.89 4.19
C ILE A 38 8.66 -0.48 5.66
N THR A 39 9.20 0.71 5.92
CA THR A 39 9.11 1.33 7.24
C THR A 39 7.68 1.79 7.53
N ARG A 40 7.32 1.83 8.82
CA ARG A 40 6.04 2.40 9.27
C ARG A 40 5.86 3.84 8.79
N ARG A 41 6.92 4.66 8.86
CA ARG A 41 6.91 6.04 8.37
C ARG A 41 6.49 6.13 6.90
N ARG A 42 7.06 5.27 6.04
CA ARG A 42 6.69 5.22 4.62
C ARG A 42 5.23 4.81 4.43
N LEU A 43 4.73 3.84 5.22
CA LEU A 43 3.31 3.48 5.18
C LEU A 43 2.42 4.69 5.48
N TYR A 44 2.69 5.43 6.56
CA TYR A 44 1.91 6.64 6.92
C TYR A 44 1.95 7.69 5.81
N SER A 45 3.12 8.02 5.25
CA SER A 45 3.21 8.99 4.16
C SER A 45 2.43 8.58 2.91
N MET A 46 2.37 7.28 2.60
CA MET A 46 1.55 6.81 1.48
C MET A 46 0.05 6.80 1.81
N MET A 47 -0.32 6.49 3.06
CA MET A 47 -1.73 6.59 3.49
C MET A 47 -2.23 8.03 3.41
N GLU A 48 -1.43 9.01 3.83
CA GLU A 48 -1.73 10.44 3.67
C GLU A 48 -1.83 10.81 2.18
N ARG A 49 -0.86 10.41 1.35
CA ARG A 49 -0.85 10.70 -0.09
C ARG A 49 -2.09 10.19 -0.81
N PHE A 50 -2.64 9.06 -0.39
CA PHE A 50 -3.79 8.40 -1.04
C PHE A 50 -5.11 8.61 -0.32
N GLU A 51 -5.13 9.47 0.71
CA GLU A 51 -6.32 9.78 1.52
C GLU A 51 -7.00 8.51 2.06
N LEU A 52 -6.18 7.56 2.53
CA LEU A 52 -6.66 6.29 3.09
C LEU A 52 -6.98 6.48 4.58
N ASP A 53 -8.24 6.78 4.88
CA ASP A 53 -8.78 6.75 6.25
C ASP A 53 -8.96 5.30 6.72
N ILE A 54 -8.07 4.86 7.62
CA ILE A 54 -8.03 3.49 8.18
C ILE A 54 -7.70 3.56 9.66
#